data_AF-A0A968HLH0-F1
#
_entry.id   AF-A0A968HLH0-F1
#
_cell.length_a   1.000
_cell.length_b   1.000
_cell.length_c   1.000
_cell.angle_alpha   90.00
_cell.angle_beta   90.00
_cell.angle_gamma   90.00
#
_symmetry.space_group_name_H-M   'P 1'
#
loop_
_entity.id
_entity.type
_entity.pdbx_description
1 polymer ?
#
loop_
_entity_poly.entity_id
_entity_poly.type
_entity_poly.pdbx_seq_one_letter_code
_entity_poly.pdbx_strand_id
1 'polypeptide(L)'
;MSNHLNIFEPYERKGSHYEDSLTRAFLLVLRSVPVAHAAWLHLVDRAHRANDGQGIPLLHELVAPEVHMQTSRVPDDAGRVVSVVQTDEHVGISEDARRSDRRQVLDGVVGYGDLAIVIENKPWHGHIWTEQLEINIPEGAEHDPRVACVVWSDIVSAWGRLLDSGHLNTAEAVVLGDVPRLCRATLRGPAALLTRRFMRHRLRPTHTTM
;
A
#
# COMPACT_ATOMS: atom_id res chain seq x y z
N MET A 1 25.12 9.75 -11.24
CA MET A 1 24.12 10.83 -11.47
C MET A 1 22.86 10.15 -11.97
N SER A 2 21.75 10.24 -11.24
CA SER A 2 20.51 9.52 -11.60
C SER A 2 19.65 10.39 -12.50
N ASN A 3 19.91 10.35 -13.80
CA ASN A 3 19.24 11.17 -14.82
C ASN A 3 17.88 10.62 -15.26
N HIS A 4 17.19 9.87 -14.40
CA HIS A 4 15.81 9.44 -14.64
C HIS A 4 14.85 10.35 -13.88
N LEU A 5 13.78 10.76 -14.55
CA LEU A 5 12.66 11.45 -13.94
C LEU A 5 12.10 10.58 -12.80
N ASN A 6 12.09 11.10 -11.58
CA ASN A 6 11.42 10.43 -10.46
C ASN A 6 9.92 10.75 -10.56
N ILE A 7 9.09 9.73 -10.84
CA ILE A 7 7.65 9.90 -11.10
C ILE A 7 6.91 10.45 -9.87
N PHE A 8 7.49 10.31 -8.67
CA PHE A 8 6.89 10.74 -7.42
C PHE A 8 7.42 12.08 -6.88
N GLU A 9 8.50 12.63 -7.46
CA GLU A 9 9.01 13.96 -7.05
C GLU A 9 8.10 15.08 -7.59
N PRO A 10 7.55 15.95 -6.72
CA PRO A 10 6.77 17.09 -7.19
C PRO A 10 7.68 18.13 -7.88
N TYR A 11 7.20 18.71 -8.99
CA TYR A 11 7.93 19.72 -9.77
C TYR A 11 8.24 21.02 -8.99
N GLU A 12 7.45 21.33 -7.95
CA GLU A 12 7.67 22.46 -7.05
C GLU A 12 7.35 22.02 -5.61
N ARG A 13 8.18 22.46 -4.64
CA ARG A 13 7.98 22.21 -3.19
C ARG A 13 6.71 22.91 -2.68
N LYS A 14 5.53 22.41 -3.04
CA LYS A 14 4.30 22.66 -2.26
C LYS A 14 4.34 21.75 -1.05
N GLY A 15 3.96 22.28 0.11
CA GLY A 15 4.00 21.56 1.39
C GLY A 15 3.36 20.18 1.26
N SER A 16 4.19 19.15 1.26
CA SER A 16 3.72 17.77 1.26
C SER A 16 3.27 17.46 2.67
N HIS A 17 1.98 17.22 2.87
CA HIS A 17 1.64 16.23 3.89
C HIS A 17 2.26 14.92 3.37
N TYR A 18 3.37 14.50 3.98
CA TYR A 18 4.23 13.43 3.48
C TYR A 18 3.48 12.08 3.36
N GLU A 19 2.40 11.93 4.14
CA GLU A 19 1.42 10.84 4.10
C GLU A 19 0.71 10.75 2.74
N ASP A 20 0.11 11.85 2.26
CA ASP A 20 -0.56 11.92 0.94
C ASP A 20 0.36 11.54 -0.21
N SER A 21 1.63 11.94 -0.14
CA SER A 21 2.61 11.62 -1.19
C SER A 21 2.93 10.14 -1.21
N LEU A 22 3.11 9.52 -0.03
CA LEU A 22 3.38 8.09 0.09
C LEU A 22 2.19 7.24 -0.36
N THR A 23 0.99 7.60 0.08
CA THR A 23 -0.26 6.97 -0.38
C THR A 23 -0.41 7.09 -1.90
N ARG A 24 -0.11 8.25 -2.49
CA ARG A 24 -0.19 8.43 -3.96
C ARG A 24 0.76 7.50 -4.69
N ALA A 25 2.01 7.43 -4.25
CA ALA A 25 3.00 6.58 -4.89
C ALA A 25 2.62 5.10 -4.77
N PHE A 26 2.15 4.69 -3.60
CA PHE A 26 1.64 3.36 -3.34
C PHE A 26 0.51 2.98 -4.31
N LEU A 27 -0.54 3.80 -4.39
CA LEU A 27 -1.69 3.52 -5.26
C LEU A 27 -1.31 3.54 -6.74
N LEU A 28 -0.37 4.40 -7.15
CA LEU A 28 0.13 4.40 -8.53
C LEU A 28 0.87 3.10 -8.87
N VAL A 29 1.65 2.55 -7.94
CA VAL A 29 2.30 1.25 -8.10
C VAL A 29 1.26 0.14 -8.24
N LEU A 30 0.24 0.10 -7.38
CA LEU A 30 -0.83 -0.89 -7.47
C LEU A 30 -1.53 -0.85 -8.83
N ARG A 31 -1.73 0.35 -9.39
CA ARG A 31 -2.36 0.54 -10.70
C ARG A 31 -1.44 0.18 -11.87
N SER A 32 -0.13 0.34 -11.73
CA SER A 32 0.82 0.32 -12.86
C SER A 32 1.70 -0.94 -12.92
N VAL A 33 1.81 -1.69 -11.82
CA VAL A 33 2.71 -2.85 -11.71
C VAL A 33 1.93 -4.05 -11.14
N PRO A 34 1.26 -4.85 -12.00
CA PRO A 34 0.37 -5.93 -11.56
C PRO A 34 1.02 -6.95 -10.62
N VAL A 35 2.30 -7.29 -10.83
CA VAL A 35 3.01 -8.23 -9.94
C VAL A 35 3.35 -7.62 -8.57
N ALA A 36 3.57 -6.30 -8.49
CA ALA A 36 3.73 -5.60 -7.22
C ALA A 36 2.39 -5.51 -6.48
N HIS A 37 1.29 -5.35 -7.22
CA HIS A 37 -0.07 -5.45 -6.70
C HIS A 37 -0.33 -6.86 -6.13
N ALA A 38 -0.05 -7.92 -6.89
CA ALA A 38 -0.21 -9.30 -6.43
C ALA A 38 0.58 -9.58 -5.14
N ALA A 39 1.83 -9.09 -5.07
CA ALA A 39 2.66 -9.22 -3.88
C ALA A 39 2.07 -8.48 -2.67
N TRP A 40 1.48 -7.30 -2.85
CA TRP A 40 0.78 -6.58 -1.80
C TRP A 40 -0.48 -7.32 -1.35
N LEU A 41 -1.32 -7.80 -2.28
CA LEU A 41 -2.51 -8.59 -1.95
C LEU A 41 -2.17 -9.82 -1.12
N HIS A 42 -1.06 -10.50 -1.42
CA HIS A 42 -0.59 -11.62 -0.61
C HIS A 42 -0.23 -11.22 0.82
N LEU A 43 0.35 -10.03 1.02
CA LEU A 43 0.62 -9.51 2.37
C LEU A 43 -0.68 -9.18 3.11
N VAL A 44 -1.67 -8.60 2.42
CA VAL A 44 -3.00 -8.33 2.98
C VAL A 44 -3.69 -9.64 3.38
N ASP A 45 -3.75 -10.64 2.50
CA ASP A 45 -4.34 -11.95 2.80
C ASP A 45 -3.73 -12.57 4.07
N ARG A 46 -2.39 -12.61 4.13
CA ARG A 46 -1.67 -13.16 5.29
C ARG A 46 -1.96 -12.39 6.58
N ALA A 47 -1.94 -11.06 6.53
CA ALA A 47 -2.22 -10.22 7.69
C ALA A 47 -3.68 -10.38 8.15
N HIS A 48 -4.62 -10.45 7.22
CA HIS A 48 -6.03 -10.61 7.49
C HIS A 48 -6.33 -11.96 8.14
N ARG A 49 -5.77 -13.06 7.60
CA ARG A 49 -5.88 -14.40 8.20
C ARG A 49 -5.21 -14.51 9.56
N ALA A 50 -4.09 -13.81 9.77
CA ALA A 50 -3.40 -13.78 11.06
C ALA A 50 -4.22 -13.07 12.15
N ASN A 51 -5.18 -12.22 11.75
CA ASN A 51 -6.15 -11.58 12.63
C ASN A 51 -7.53 -12.28 12.56
N ASP A 52 -7.54 -13.60 12.32
CA ASP A 52 -8.74 -14.45 12.26
C ASP A 52 -9.79 -14.06 11.20
N GLY A 53 -9.40 -13.28 10.19
CA GLY A 53 -10.26 -12.93 9.06
C GLY A 53 -10.30 -14.03 7.97
N GLN A 54 -11.27 -13.95 7.06
CA GLN A 54 -11.48 -14.94 5.98
C GLN A 54 -10.39 -14.94 4.88
N GLY A 55 -9.36 -14.09 5.01
CA GLY A 55 -8.38 -13.82 3.97
C GLY A 55 -8.92 -13.02 2.77
N ILE A 56 -8.09 -12.91 1.74
CA ILE A 56 -8.38 -12.26 0.45
C ILE A 56 -8.19 -13.29 -0.67
N PRO A 57 -9.07 -13.34 -1.68
CA PRO A 57 -8.87 -14.20 -2.86
C PRO A 57 -7.56 -13.92 -3.59
N LEU A 58 -7.10 -14.89 -4.36
CA LEU A 58 -5.90 -14.71 -5.18
C LEU A 58 -6.19 -13.72 -6.31
N LEU A 59 -5.19 -12.96 -6.77
CA LEU A 59 -5.38 -11.91 -7.79
C LEU A 59 -6.06 -12.43 -9.07
N HIS A 60 -5.79 -13.68 -9.48
CA HIS A 60 -6.38 -14.25 -10.70
C HIS A 60 -7.85 -14.67 -10.54
N GLU A 61 -8.37 -14.68 -9.31
CA GLU A 61 -9.78 -14.94 -8.98
C GLU A 61 -10.58 -13.63 -8.90
N LEU A 62 -9.89 -12.50 -8.88
CA LEU A 62 -10.47 -11.17 -8.80
C LEU A 62 -10.64 -10.56 -10.20
N VAL A 63 -11.65 -9.70 -10.35
CA VAL A 63 -11.76 -8.85 -11.54
C VAL A 63 -10.64 -7.80 -11.56
N ALA A 64 -10.51 -7.07 -12.67
CA ALA A 64 -9.52 -6.00 -12.76
C ALA A 64 -9.74 -4.95 -11.65
N PRO A 65 -8.68 -4.50 -10.94
CA PRO A 65 -8.82 -3.58 -9.82
C PRO A 65 -9.21 -2.17 -10.25
N GLU A 66 -10.13 -1.55 -9.51
CA GLU A 66 -10.40 -0.12 -9.55
C GLU A 66 -9.73 0.58 -8.36
N VAL A 67 -8.80 1.51 -8.63
CA VAL A 67 -7.99 2.16 -7.59
C VAL A 67 -8.40 3.63 -7.44
N HIS A 68 -8.84 4.00 -6.24
CA HIS A 68 -9.28 5.34 -5.88
C HIS A 68 -8.43 5.91 -4.74
N MET A 69 -8.17 7.22 -4.77
CA MET A 69 -7.40 7.96 -3.76
C MET A 69 -8.29 8.99 -3.08
N GLN A 70 -8.09 9.23 -1.77
CA GLN A 70 -8.77 10.29 -1.00
C GLN A 70 -10.28 10.31 -1.25
N THR A 71 -10.91 9.15 -1.10
CA THR A 71 -12.33 8.96 -1.38
C THR A 71 -13.07 8.64 -0.09
N SER A 72 -14.26 9.21 0.09
CA SER A 72 -15.21 8.79 1.13
C SER A 72 -16.15 7.69 0.63
N ARG A 73 -15.97 7.21 -0.60
CA ARG A 73 -16.88 6.30 -1.30
C ARG A 73 -16.19 4.96 -1.55
N VAL A 74 -16.63 3.95 -0.82
CA VAL A 74 -16.46 2.54 -1.17
C VAL A 74 -17.37 2.26 -2.38
N PRO A 75 -16.98 1.40 -3.35
CA PRO A 75 -17.83 1.03 -4.47
C PRO A 75 -19.21 0.54 -3.99
N ASP A 76 -20.28 1.05 -4.61
CA ASP A 76 -21.66 0.77 -4.19
C ASP A 76 -22.06 -0.71 -4.44
N ASP A 77 -21.31 -1.42 -5.28
CA ASP A 77 -21.51 -2.82 -5.65
C ASP A 77 -20.67 -3.81 -4.83
N ALA A 78 -19.87 -3.33 -3.87
CA ALA A 78 -19.07 -4.20 -3.01
C ALA A 78 -19.95 -4.94 -1.99
N GLY A 79 -20.06 -6.26 -2.09
CA GLY A 79 -20.72 -7.10 -1.07
C GLY A 79 -19.86 -7.34 0.17
N ARG A 80 -18.53 -7.22 0.08
CA ARG A 80 -17.60 -7.37 1.21
C ARG A 80 -16.56 -6.26 1.26
N VAL A 81 -16.36 -5.67 2.45
CA VAL A 81 -15.36 -4.62 2.68
C VAL A 81 -14.32 -5.10 3.68
N VAL A 82 -13.04 -5.08 3.29
CA VAL A 82 -11.89 -5.42 4.16
C VAL A 82 -11.06 -4.17 4.45
N SER A 83 -10.73 -3.98 5.73
CA SER A 83 -9.98 -2.83 6.21
C SER A 83 -8.49 -3.15 6.29
N VAL A 84 -7.64 -2.32 5.70
CA VAL A 84 -6.18 -2.43 5.75
C VAL A 84 -5.61 -1.18 6.42
N VAL A 85 -4.78 -1.38 7.43
CA VAL A 85 -3.88 -0.33 7.92
C VAL A 85 -2.45 -0.61 7.49
N GLN A 86 -1.79 0.40 6.94
CA GLN A 86 -0.39 0.34 6.54
C GLN A 86 0.45 1.20 7.47
N THR A 87 1.44 0.62 8.15
CA THR A 87 2.23 1.36 9.13
C THR A 87 3.67 0.85 9.29
N ASP A 88 4.47 1.48 10.15
CA ASP A 88 5.89 1.17 10.31
C ASP A 88 6.18 0.00 11.25
N GLU A 89 5.18 -0.47 12.00
CA GLU A 89 5.28 -1.61 12.92
C GLU A 89 3.98 -2.40 12.98
N HIS A 90 4.04 -3.68 13.36
CA HIS A 90 2.83 -4.47 13.57
C HIS A 90 2.11 -4.00 14.83
N VAL A 91 0.83 -3.65 14.70
CA VAL A 91 0.01 -3.20 15.82
C VAL A 91 -1.08 -4.21 16.07
N GLY A 92 -1.25 -4.64 17.31
CA GLY A 92 -2.35 -5.51 17.70
C GLY A 92 -3.66 -4.74 17.64
N ILE A 93 -4.43 -4.92 16.57
CA ILE A 93 -5.74 -4.29 16.41
C ILE A 93 -6.76 -5.23 17.04
N SER A 94 -6.99 -5.03 18.34
CA SER A 94 -7.91 -5.85 19.14
C SER A 94 -9.37 -5.46 19.00
N GLU A 95 -9.68 -4.32 18.37
CA GLU A 95 -11.04 -3.83 18.21
C GLU A 95 -11.51 -4.02 16.77
N ASP A 96 -12.73 -4.55 16.67
CA ASP A 96 -13.45 -4.69 15.41
C ASP A 96 -13.69 -3.31 14.80
N ALA A 97 -13.33 -3.16 13.51
CA ALA A 97 -13.68 -1.98 12.74
C ALA A 97 -15.22 -1.81 12.76
N ARG A 98 -15.70 -0.60 13.04
CA ARG A 98 -17.14 -0.34 13.20
C ARG A 98 -17.69 0.44 12.02
N ARG A 99 -18.92 0.12 11.61
CA ARG A 99 -19.66 0.96 10.66
C ARG A 99 -19.90 2.33 11.30
N SER A 100 -19.55 3.39 10.58
CA SER A 100 -19.80 4.78 11.02
C SER A 100 -20.57 5.54 9.96
N ASP A 101 -21.46 6.44 10.39
CA ASP A 101 -22.16 7.40 9.53
C ASP A 101 -21.33 8.68 9.29
N ARG A 102 -20.15 8.77 9.92
CA ARG A 102 -19.22 9.90 9.76
C ARG A 102 -18.55 9.78 8.41
N ARG A 103 -18.60 10.83 7.58
CA ARG A 103 -17.86 10.95 6.30
C ARG A 103 -16.33 10.95 6.48
N GLN A 104 -15.73 9.82 6.87
CA GLN A 104 -14.29 9.60 6.83
C GLN A 104 -13.82 9.58 5.37
N VAL A 105 -12.75 10.31 5.11
CA VAL A 105 -12.02 10.26 3.83
C VAL A 105 -10.95 9.19 4.01
N LEU A 106 -11.02 8.15 3.18
CA LEU A 106 -10.06 7.06 3.18
C LEU A 106 -8.85 7.45 2.34
N ASP A 107 -7.65 7.07 2.77
CA ASP A 107 -6.41 7.32 2.02
C ASP A 107 -6.45 6.66 0.63
N GLY A 108 -6.97 5.44 0.56
CA GLY A 108 -7.21 4.74 -0.70
C GLY A 108 -8.28 3.64 -0.63
N VAL A 109 -8.82 3.29 -1.79
CA VAL A 109 -9.74 2.14 -1.94
C VAL A 109 -9.35 1.38 -3.20
N VAL A 110 -9.31 0.05 -3.09
CA VAL A 110 -9.11 -0.87 -4.22
C VAL A 110 -10.33 -1.79 -4.33
N GLY A 111 -11.11 -1.61 -5.39
CA GLY A 111 -12.31 -2.41 -5.68
C GLY A 111 -12.04 -3.54 -6.65
N TYR A 112 -12.73 -4.67 -6.45
CA TYR A 112 -12.69 -5.89 -7.25
C TYR A 112 -14.11 -6.41 -7.51
N GLY A 113 -15.04 -5.53 -7.87
CA GLY A 113 -16.48 -5.84 -7.91
C GLY A 113 -16.99 -6.09 -6.49
N ASP A 114 -17.31 -7.35 -6.16
CA ASP A 114 -17.92 -7.73 -4.89
C ASP A 114 -17.00 -7.55 -3.66
N LEU A 115 -15.69 -7.34 -3.86
CA LEU A 115 -14.73 -7.07 -2.79
C LEU A 115 -14.19 -5.64 -2.89
N ALA A 116 -14.24 -4.89 -1.80
CA ALA A 116 -13.50 -3.64 -1.64
C ALA A 116 -12.46 -3.75 -0.52
N ILE A 117 -11.24 -3.32 -0.80
CA ILE A 117 -10.18 -3.16 0.20
C ILE A 117 -10.01 -1.66 0.47
N VAL A 118 -10.32 -1.23 1.68
CA VAL A 118 -10.13 0.16 2.11
C VAL A 118 -8.81 0.28 2.84
N ILE A 119 -8.04 1.32 2.53
CA ILE A 119 -6.67 1.49 2.98
C ILE A 119 -6.58 2.78 3.79
N GLU A 120 -6.07 2.63 5.00
CA GLU A 120 -5.56 3.72 5.82
C GLU A 120 -4.04 3.59 5.89
N ASN A 121 -3.32 4.67 5.59
CA ASN A 121 -1.87 4.67 5.58
C ASN A 121 -1.34 5.59 6.69
N LYS A 122 -0.80 4.98 7.75
CA LYS A 122 -0.19 5.69 8.88
C LYS A 122 1.31 5.42 8.92
N PRO A 123 2.15 6.30 8.31
CA PRO A 123 3.61 6.13 8.29
C PRO A 123 4.28 5.92 9.65
N TRP A 124 3.60 6.27 10.74
CA TRP A 124 4.00 6.00 12.11
C TRP A 124 2.84 5.42 12.91
N HIS A 125 3.05 4.26 13.53
CA HIS A 125 2.03 3.53 14.29
C HIS A 125 1.47 4.32 15.48
N GLY A 126 2.24 5.26 16.04
CA GLY A 126 1.77 6.13 17.13
C GLY A 126 0.63 7.07 16.73
N HIS A 127 0.28 7.14 15.44
CA HIS A 127 -0.90 7.83 14.93
C HIS A 127 -2.09 6.91 14.64
N ILE A 128 -2.00 5.61 14.97
CA ILE A 128 -3.13 4.70 14.85
C ILE A 128 -4.01 4.89 16.09
N TRP A 129 -5.21 5.43 15.87
CA TRP A 129 -6.25 5.54 16.88
C TRP A 129 -7.36 4.55 16.54
N THR A 130 -7.88 3.79 17.51
CA THR A 130 -8.88 2.74 17.27
C THR A 130 -10.17 3.26 16.63
N GLU A 131 -10.54 4.51 16.93
CA GLU A 131 -11.70 5.21 16.34
C GLU A 131 -11.52 5.58 14.85
N GLN A 132 -10.33 5.44 14.27
CA GLN A 132 -10.08 5.71 12.83
C GLN A 132 -10.32 4.51 11.92
N LEU A 133 -10.67 3.35 12.49
CA LEU A 133 -11.06 2.15 11.76
C LEU A 133 -12.59 2.15 11.48
N GLU A 134 -13.24 3.30 11.67
CA GLU A 134 -14.67 3.51 11.52
C GLU A 134 -15.06 3.86 10.07
N ILE A 135 -15.20 2.84 9.22
CA ILE A 135 -15.42 3.04 7.78
C ILE A 135 -16.89 3.30 7.44
N ASN A 136 -17.14 4.15 6.44
CA ASN A 136 -18.46 4.25 5.81
C ASN A 136 -18.67 3.06 4.88
N ILE A 137 -19.69 2.27 5.18
CA ILE A 137 -19.94 1.02 4.45
C ILE A 137 -21.25 1.18 3.68
N PRO A 138 -21.25 0.88 2.36
CA PRO A 138 -22.45 0.93 1.54
C PRO A 138 -23.57 0.11 2.16
N GLU A 139 -24.80 0.56 1.97
CA GLU A 139 -25.97 -0.16 2.47
C GLU A 139 -26.06 -1.55 1.80
N GLY A 140 -26.08 -2.61 2.61
CA GLY A 140 -26.12 -4.00 2.14
C GLY A 140 -24.75 -4.70 2.02
N ALA A 141 -23.64 -3.97 2.17
CA ALA A 141 -22.30 -4.57 2.19
C ALA A 141 -21.99 -5.17 3.57
N GLU A 142 -21.38 -6.36 3.58
CA GLU A 142 -20.83 -6.99 4.78
C GLU A 142 -19.47 -6.35 5.11
N HIS A 143 -19.36 -5.80 6.32
CA HIS A 143 -18.06 -5.37 6.85
C HIS A 143 -17.34 -6.55 7.45
N ASP A 144 -16.14 -6.83 6.99
CA ASP A 144 -15.24 -7.70 7.75
C ASP A 144 -14.63 -6.88 8.91
N PRO A 145 -14.97 -7.18 10.17
CA PRO A 145 -14.48 -6.42 11.31
C PRO A 145 -12.96 -6.58 11.50
N ARG A 146 -12.35 -7.61 10.91
CA ARG A 146 -10.93 -7.90 11.06
C ARG A 146 -10.10 -6.97 10.19
N VAL A 147 -9.21 -6.23 10.84
CA VAL A 147 -8.30 -5.32 10.15
C VAL A 147 -7.00 -6.05 9.81
N ALA A 148 -6.57 -5.93 8.56
CA ALA A 148 -5.27 -6.40 8.12
C ALA A 148 -4.20 -5.32 8.37
N CYS A 149 -3.32 -5.55 9.36
CA CYS A 149 -2.17 -4.68 9.60
C CYS A 149 -0.98 -5.09 8.73
N VAL A 150 -0.65 -4.30 7.72
CA VAL A 150 0.48 -4.53 6.83
C VAL A 150 1.61 -3.56 7.14
N VAL A 151 2.82 -4.09 7.34
CA VAL A 151 3.98 -3.27 7.70
C VAL A 151 4.73 -2.82 6.45
N TRP A 152 5.09 -1.53 6.39
CA TRP A 152 5.80 -0.93 5.26
C TRP A 152 7.13 -1.62 4.95
N SER A 153 7.83 -2.15 5.94
CA SER A 153 9.07 -2.92 5.73
C SER A 153 8.83 -4.17 4.89
N ASP A 154 7.67 -4.81 5.03
CA ASP A 154 7.32 -6.02 4.28
C ASP A 154 6.96 -5.68 2.83
N ILE A 155 6.20 -4.60 2.63
CA ILE A 155 5.87 -4.07 1.30
C ILE A 155 7.15 -3.73 0.54
N VAL A 156 8.01 -2.89 1.14
CA VAL A 156 9.28 -2.46 0.52
C VAL A 156 10.20 -3.66 0.26
N SER A 157 10.23 -4.64 1.16
CA SER A 157 11.03 -5.85 0.97
C SER A 157 10.51 -6.72 -0.18
N ALA A 158 9.19 -6.91 -0.27
CA ALA A 158 8.58 -7.68 -1.35
C ALA A 158 8.82 -7.04 -2.71
N TRP A 159 8.58 -5.72 -2.81
CA TRP A 159 8.82 -4.96 -4.04
C TRP A 159 10.30 -4.88 -4.40
N GLY A 160 11.18 -4.77 -3.42
CA GLY A 160 12.62 -4.85 -3.64
C GLY A 160 13.06 -6.19 -4.23
N ARG A 161 12.52 -7.31 -3.74
CA ARG A 161 12.77 -8.63 -4.34
C ARG A 161 12.24 -8.74 -5.77
N LEU A 162 11.08 -8.14 -6.07
CA LEU A 162 10.55 -8.10 -7.44
C LEU A 162 11.48 -7.31 -8.37
N LEU A 163 11.97 -6.16 -7.90
CA LEU A 163 12.95 -5.35 -8.62
C LEU A 163 14.25 -6.10 -8.93
N ASP A 164 14.70 -6.94 -7.99
CA ASP A 164 15.92 -7.73 -8.15
C ASP A 164 15.71 -9.01 -8.96
N SER A 165 14.46 -9.45 -9.14
CA SER A 165 14.13 -10.71 -9.81
C SER A 165 14.27 -10.70 -11.33
N GLY A 166 14.28 -9.51 -11.95
CA GLY A 166 14.35 -9.37 -13.40
C GLY A 166 13.04 -9.65 -14.16
N HIS A 167 11.93 -9.89 -13.46
CA HIS A 167 10.62 -10.18 -14.09
C HIS A 167 9.84 -8.94 -14.54
N LEU A 168 10.27 -7.73 -14.15
CA LEU A 168 9.59 -6.48 -14.48
C LEU A 168 10.03 -5.98 -15.85
N ASN A 169 9.07 -5.46 -16.63
CA ASN A 169 9.44 -4.69 -17.81
C ASN A 169 10.09 -3.35 -17.41
N THR A 170 10.68 -2.65 -18.38
CA THR A 170 11.42 -1.40 -18.12
C THR A 170 10.55 -0.34 -17.44
N ALA A 171 9.30 -0.16 -17.88
CA ALA A 171 8.42 0.86 -17.30
C ALA A 171 8.03 0.51 -15.85
N GLU A 172 7.69 -0.75 -15.59
CA GLU A 172 7.39 -1.26 -14.24
C GLU A 172 8.58 -1.11 -13.30
N ALA A 173 9.79 -1.46 -13.77
CA ALA A 173 11.01 -1.38 -13.00
C ALA A 173 11.40 0.07 -12.64
N VAL A 174 11.07 1.03 -13.51
CA VAL A 174 11.24 2.47 -13.24
C VAL A 174 10.24 2.93 -12.20
N VAL A 175 8.94 2.69 -12.40
CA VAL A 175 7.88 3.10 -11.45
C VAL A 175 8.14 2.53 -10.06
N LEU A 176 8.39 1.22 -9.97
CA LEU A 176 8.65 0.55 -8.69
C LEU A 176 10.01 0.98 -8.09
N GLY A 177 10.98 1.31 -8.94
CA GLY A 177 12.32 1.74 -8.56
C GLY A 177 12.40 3.12 -7.91
N ASP A 178 11.39 3.96 -8.10
CA ASP A 178 11.31 5.31 -7.50
C ASP A 178 10.74 5.30 -6.07
N VAL A 179 9.95 4.26 -5.71
CA VAL A 179 9.32 4.12 -4.39
C VAL A 179 10.30 4.22 -3.21
N PRO A 180 11.49 3.59 -3.24
CA PRO A 180 12.47 3.72 -2.16
C PRO A 180 12.82 5.18 -1.85
N ARG A 181 12.91 6.08 -2.83
CA ARG A 181 13.28 7.49 -2.56
C ARG A 181 12.26 8.18 -1.67
N LEU A 182 10.98 7.92 -1.94
CA LEU A 182 9.88 8.47 -1.17
C LEU A 182 9.77 7.81 0.21
N CYS A 183 9.90 6.49 0.28
CA CYS A 183 9.89 5.75 1.55
C CYS A 183 10.96 6.26 2.52
N ARG A 184 12.16 6.60 2.02
CA ARG A 184 13.23 7.16 2.85
C ARG A 184 12.88 8.54 3.44
N ALA A 185 12.13 9.35 2.69
CA ALA A 185 11.77 10.69 3.10
C ALA A 185 10.61 10.70 4.11
N THR A 186 9.72 9.71 4.03
CA THR A 186 8.47 9.66 4.80
C THR A 186 8.50 8.68 5.97
N LEU A 187 9.07 7.48 5.79
CA LEU A 187 9.02 6.41 6.79
C LEU A 187 10.14 6.53 7.82
N ARG A 188 9.89 5.97 9.02
CA ARG A 188 10.89 5.78 10.09
C ARG A 188 11.23 4.29 10.25
N GLY A 189 12.20 3.99 11.12
CA GLY A 189 12.48 2.61 11.54
C GLY A 189 13.00 1.65 10.45
N PRO A 190 12.68 0.34 10.52
CA PRO A 190 13.21 -0.70 9.63
C PRO A 190 12.96 -0.44 8.14
N ALA A 191 11.78 0.09 7.77
CA ALA A 191 11.44 0.41 6.39
C ALA A 191 12.38 1.48 5.80
N ALA A 192 12.72 2.52 6.56
CA ALA A 192 13.68 3.55 6.17
C ALA A 192 15.11 3.01 6.02
N LEU A 193 15.50 2.01 6.82
CA LEU A 193 16.81 1.36 6.76
C LEU A 193 16.95 0.44 5.55
N LEU A 194 15.94 -0.39 5.27
CA LEU A 194 15.89 -1.28 4.10
C LEU A 194 16.00 -0.49 2.80
N THR A 195 15.28 0.62 2.74
CA THR A 195 15.32 1.57 1.64
C THR A 195 16.73 2.09 1.31
N ARG A 196 17.57 2.32 2.34
CA ARG A 196 18.98 2.74 2.15
C ARG A 196 19.83 1.62 1.56
N ARG A 197 19.52 0.35 1.86
CA ARG A 197 20.22 -0.82 1.32
C ARG A 197 19.92 -1.02 -0.17
N PHE A 198 18.67 -0.84 -0.58
CA PHE A 198 18.25 -0.91 -1.99
C PHE A 198 18.97 0.13 -2.87
N MET A 199 19.07 1.38 -2.41
CA MET A 199 19.77 2.42 -3.20
C MET A 199 21.28 2.17 -3.32
N ARG A 200 21.92 1.57 -2.30
CA ARG A 200 23.36 1.29 -2.32
C ARG A 200 23.73 0.20 -3.32
N HIS A 201 22.85 -0.78 -3.56
CA HIS A 201 23.09 -1.83 -4.55
C HIS A 201 22.90 -1.34 -6.00
N ARG A 202 21.96 -0.41 -6.24
CA ARG A 202 21.73 0.16 -7.58
C ARG A 202 22.69 1.28 -8.00
N LEU A 203 23.40 1.91 -7.05
CA LEU A 203 24.40 2.95 -7.35
C LEU A 203 25.82 2.42 -7.56
N ARG A 204 26.05 1.10 -7.45
CA ARG A 204 27.31 0.52 -7.92
C ARG A 204 27.20 0.35 -9.44
N PRO A 205 28.03 1.04 -10.24
CA PRO A 205 28.16 0.66 -11.63
C PRO A 205 28.61 -0.80 -11.64
N THR A 206 27.87 -1.65 -12.35
CA THR A 206 28.41 -2.90 -12.84
C THR A 206 29.53 -2.52 -13.78
N HIS A 207 30.75 -2.34 -13.25
CA HIS A 207 31.94 -2.51 -14.04
C HIS A 207 32.00 -3.99 -14.40
N THR A 208 31.32 -4.34 -15.49
CA THR A 208 31.62 -5.56 -16.22
C THR A 208 32.92 -5.28 -16.94
N THR A 209 34.03 -5.59 -16.27
CA THR A 209 35.30 -5.86 -16.92
C THR A 209 35.18 -7.24 -17.57
N MET A 210 35.02 -7.27 -18.89
CA MET A 210 35.75 -8.09 -19.87
C MET A 210 35.06 -8.01 -21.22
#